data_AF-A0A9P6YAM4-F1
#
_entry.id   AF-A0A9P6YAM4-F1
#
_cell.length_a   1.000
_cell.length_b   1.000
_cell.length_c   1.000
_cell.angle_alpha   90.00
_cell.angle_beta   90.00
_cell.angle_gamma   90.00
#
_symmetry.space_group_name_H-M   'P 1'
#
loop_
_entity.id
_entity.type
_entity.pdbx_description
1 polymer ?
#
loop_
_entity_poly.entity_id
_entity_poly.type
_entity_poly.pdbx_seq_one_letter_code
_entity_poly.pdbx_strand_id
1 'polypeptide(L)'
;MMWGLTRAFSDESHRKRALQYRPSPLIGDDRHHQGWRQRLSQAMHFPVRDQVYRFMDDTVKPAMEAVAEQLRGQGWDVATRFEAGDMELSVNHGEQQDFLYRVILSGYLTPSFAAQQLRNQRYYRAEVHLFEGSQDYDLVGYSRKQIINDIISQYERHLQFLHLSR
;
A
#
# COMPACT_ATOMS: atom_id res chain seq x y z
N MET A 1 33.91 -3.43 -24.93
CA MET A 1 33.55 -4.50 -23.95
C MET A 1 33.11 -3.94 -22.58
N MET A 2 32.41 -2.79 -22.52
CA MET A 2 31.96 -2.18 -21.25
C MET A 2 30.44 -1.91 -21.19
N TRP A 3 29.73 -2.09 -22.30
CA TRP A 3 28.29 -1.87 -22.39
C TRP A 3 27.44 -3.02 -21.82
N GLY A 4 28.01 -4.22 -21.72
CA GLY A 4 27.33 -5.39 -21.14
C GLY A 4 27.26 -5.37 -19.61
N LEU A 5 28.30 -4.84 -18.95
CA LEU A 5 28.43 -4.83 -17.49
C LEU A 5 27.50 -3.81 -16.84
N THR A 6 27.36 -2.61 -17.42
CA THR A 6 26.47 -1.57 -16.91
C THR A 6 24.99 -1.96 -17.05
N ARG A 7 24.61 -2.60 -18.16
CA ARG A 7 23.26 -3.13 -18.36
C ARG A 7 22.95 -4.28 -17.41
N ALA A 8 23.89 -5.22 -17.23
CA ALA A 8 23.75 -6.33 -16.29
C ALA A 8 23.61 -5.84 -14.84
N PHE A 9 24.35 -4.79 -14.44
CA PHE A 9 24.23 -4.21 -13.11
C PHE A 9 22.90 -3.47 -12.90
N SER A 10 22.41 -2.76 -13.92
CA SER A 10 21.09 -2.11 -13.89
C SER A 10 19.97 -3.15 -13.77
N ASP A 11 20.00 -4.21 -14.59
CA ASP A 11 19.02 -5.29 -14.55
C ASP A 11 19.03 -6.02 -13.20
N GLU A 12 20.22 -6.27 -12.63
CA GLU A 12 20.36 -6.86 -11.31
C GLU A 12 19.82 -5.93 -10.21
N SER A 13 20.01 -4.62 -10.33
CA SER A 13 19.43 -3.63 -9.41
C SER A 13 17.90 -3.57 -9.48
N HIS A 14 17.33 -3.63 -10.69
CA HIS A 14 15.88 -3.70 -10.91
C HIS A 14 15.32 -5.02 -10.39
N ARG A 15 16.04 -6.12 -10.58
CA ARG A 15 15.68 -7.45 -10.07
C ARG A 15 15.71 -7.49 -8.54
N LYS A 16 16.73 -6.90 -7.90
CA LYS A 16 16.77 -6.76 -6.43
C LYS A 16 15.62 -5.92 -5.89
N ARG A 17 15.26 -4.80 -6.53
CA ARG A 17 14.09 -3.99 -6.15
C ARG A 17 12.77 -4.75 -6.36
N ALA A 18 12.65 -5.50 -7.45
CA ALA A 18 11.48 -6.35 -7.69
C ALA A 18 11.36 -7.50 -6.68
N LEU A 19 12.47 -8.02 -6.16
CA LEU A 19 12.48 -9.02 -5.08
C LEU A 19 12.13 -8.42 -3.71
N GLN A 20 12.33 -7.11 -3.52
CA GLN A 20 11.91 -6.36 -2.33
C GLN A 20 10.43 -5.99 -2.36
N TYR A 21 9.81 -5.95 -3.55
CA TYR A 21 8.36 -5.79 -3.68
C TYR A 21 7.65 -6.95 -2.97
N ARG A 22 7.04 -6.63 -1.82
CA ARG A 22 6.23 -7.57 -1.07
C ARG A 22 4.77 -7.35 -1.47
N PRO A 23 4.20 -8.17 -2.39
CA PRO A 23 2.77 -8.09 -2.64
C PRO A 23 2.04 -8.34 -1.33
N SER A 24 1.04 -7.53 -0.98
CA SER A 24 0.32 -7.71 0.28
C SER A 24 -0.19 -9.16 0.36
N PRO A 25 0.14 -9.90 1.43
CA PRO A 25 -0.18 -11.33 1.55
C PRO A 25 -1.69 -11.59 1.62
N LEU A 26 -2.49 -10.57 1.87
CA LEU A 26 -3.93 -10.67 2.17
C LEU A 26 -4.84 -10.76 0.94
N ILE A 27 -4.34 -10.57 -0.29
CA ILE A 27 -5.17 -10.72 -1.51
C ILE A 27 -5.51 -12.22 -1.77
N GLY A 28 -4.89 -13.15 -1.05
CA GLY A 28 -5.06 -14.60 -1.25
C GLY A 28 -6.09 -15.30 -0.37
N ASP A 29 -6.63 -14.66 0.67
CA ASP A 29 -7.39 -15.36 1.72
C ASP A 29 -8.92 -15.38 1.49
N ASP A 30 -9.38 -15.01 0.30
CA ASP A 30 -10.76 -15.33 -0.08
C ASP A 30 -10.83 -16.81 -0.48
N ARG A 31 -11.65 -17.56 0.25
CA ARG A 31 -12.00 -18.98 0.01
C ARG A 31 -12.64 -19.25 -1.37
N HIS A 32 -12.73 -18.23 -2.22
CA HIS A 32 -13.24 -18.30 -3.57
C HIS A 32 -12.09 -18.30 -4.58
N HIS A 33 -12.20 -19.15 -5.61
CA HIS A 33 -11.25 -19.36 -6.72
C HIS A 33 -10.89 -18.11 -7.57
N GLN A 34 -11.13 -16.89 -7.07
CA GLN A 34 -10.95 -15.60 -7.73
C GLN A 34 -9.66 -14.87 -7.30
N GLY A 35 -9.01 -15.23 -6.18
CA GLY A 35 -7.89 -14.46 -5.61
C GLY A 35 -6.69 -14.27 -6.56
N TRP A 36 -6.23 -15.31 -7.27
CA TRP A 36 -5.10 -15.17 -8.18
C TRP A 36 -5.44 -14.42 -9.48
N ARG A 37 -6.69 -14.52 -9.95
CA ARG A 37 -7.17 -13.76 -11.13
C ARG A 37 -7.27 -12.27 -10.82
N GLN A 38 -7.77 -11.94 -9.63
CA GLN A 38 -7.80 -10.57 -9.14
C GLN A 38 -6.39 -10.00 -8.98
N ARG A 39 -5.45 -10.78 -8.43
CA ARG A 39 -4.02 -10.38 -8.35
C ARG A 39 -3.42 -10.12 -9.73
N LEU A 40 -3.69 -10.99 -10.71
CA LEU A 40 -3.19 -10.80 -12.07
C LEU A 40 -3.79 -9.53 -12.70
N SER A 41 -5.09 -9.31 -12.51
CA SER A 41 -5.75 -8.09 -12.98
C SER A 41 -5.14 -6.83 -12.36
N GLN A 42 -4.84 -6.85 -11.06
CA GLN A 42 -4.19 -5.74 -10.36
C GLN A 42 -2.76 -5.50 -10.84
N ALA A 43 -1.98 -6.56 -11.07
CA ALA A 43 -0.61 -6.45 -11.57
C ALA A 43 -0.52 -5.79 -12.97
N MET A 44 -1.60 -5.86 -13.73
CA MET A 44 -1.72 -5.26 -15.07
C MET A 44 -2.58 -3.99 -15.08
N HIS A 45 -2.94 -3.46 -13.91
CA HIS A 45 -3.76 -2.27 -13.79
C HIS A 45 -2.90 -1.00 -13.70
N PHE A 46 -3.17 -0.03 -14.58
CA PHE A 46 -2.44 1.23 -14.66
C PHE A 46 -3.42 2.41 -14.59
N PRO A 47 -3.97 2.70 -13.40
CA PRO A 47 -5.01 3.70 -13.24
C PRO A 47 -4.47 5.12 -13.41
N VAL A 48 -5.33 6.03 -13.85
CA VAL A 48 -5.03 7.47 -13.90
C VAL A 48 -5.25 8.13 -12.55
N ARG A 49 -4.69 9.33 -12.38
CA ARG A 49 -4.75 10.11 -11.12
C ARG A 49 -6.16 10.21 -10.53
N ASP A 50 -7.15 10.58 -11.36
CA ASP A 50 -8.53 10.78 -10.90
C ASP A 50 -9.23 9.48 -10.49
N GLN A 51 -8.79 8.33 -11.01
CA GLN A 51 -9.31 7.04 -10.57
C GLN A 51 -8.75 6.70 -9.18
N VAL A 52 -7.46 6.92 -8.95
CA VAL A 52 -6.83 6.66 -7.66
C VAL A 52 -7.36 7.61 -6.59
N TYR A 53 -7.57 8.90 -6.90
CA TYR A 53 -8.19 9.83 -5.97
C TYR A 53 -9.58 9.39 -5.51
N ARG A 54 -10.45 9.02 -6.45
CA ARG A 54 -11.78 8.51 -6.14
C ARG A 54 -11.70 7.24 -5.31
N PHE A 55 -10.83 6.31 -5.68
CA PHE A 55 -10.60 5.10 -4.88
C PHE A 55 -10.18 5.43 -3.44
N MET A 56 -9.27 6.39 -3.25
CA MET A 56 -8.84 6.80 -1.92
C MET A 56 -10.00 7.39 -1.10
N ASP A 57 -10.79 8.28 -1.68
CA ASP A 57 -11.91 8.92 -0.96
C ASP A 57 -13.10 7.97 -0.73
N ASP A 58 -13.45 7.15 -1.72
CA ASP A 58 -14.62 6.26 -1.67
C ASP A 58 -14.36 4.97 -0.88
N THR A 59 -13.09 4.54 -0.76
CA THR A 59 -12.74 3.21 -0.21
C THR A 59 -11.70 3.27 0.89
N VAL A 60 -10.55 3.94 0.69
CA VAL A 60 -9.46 3.98 1.68
C VAL A 60 -9.88 4.78 2.91
N LYS A 61 -10.40 5.99 2.72
CA LYS A 61 -10.82 6.87 3.82
C LYS A 61 -11.88 6.22 4.70
N PRO A 62 -13.01 5.69 4.18
CA PRO A 62 -13.98 4.98 5.00
C PRO A 62 -13.42 3.73 5.71
N ALA A 63 -12.42 3.05 5.14
CA ALA A 63 -11.74 1.95 5.80
C ALA A 63 -10.93 2.43 7.01
N MET A 64 -10.12 3.46 6.83
CA MET A 64 -9.30 4.05 7.89
C MET A 64 -10.16 4.67 9.00
N GLU A 65 -11.23 5.37 8.64
CA GLU A 65 -12.20 5.93 9.60
C GLU A 65 -12.84 4.84 10.46
N ALA A 66 -13.26 3.73 9.87
CA ALA A 66 -13.86 2.62 10.61
C ALA A 66 -12.89 1.98 11.62
N VAL A 67 -11.61 1.80 11.23
CA VAL A 67 -10.59 1.29 12.14
C VAL A 67 -10.31 2.29 13.26
N ALA A 68 -10.17 3.58 12.92
CA ALA A 68 -9.94 4.63 13.90
C ALA A 68 -11.08 4.76 14.92
N GLU A 69 -12.33 4.71 14.47
CA GLU A 69 -13.51 4.74 15.34
C GLU A 69 -13.53 3.56 16.30
N GLN A 70 -13.25 2.35 15.81
CA GLN A 70 -13.20 1.15 16.64
C GLN A 70 -12.10 1.23 17.71
N LEU A 71 -10.91 1.70 17.35
CA LEU A 71 -9.79 1.86 18.29
C LEU A 71 -10.07 2.95 19.34
N ARG A 72 -10.65 4.10 18.92
CA ARG A 72 -11.09 5.14 19.85
C ARG A 72 -12.16 4.64 20.81
N GLY A 73 -13.11 3.83 20.32
CA GLY A 73 -14.13 3.18 21.13
C GLY A 73 -13.57 2.21 22.18
N GLN A 74 -12.36 1.69 21.96
CA GLN A 74 -11.61 0.87 22.91
C GLN A 74 -10.71 1.69 23.86
N GLY A 75 -10.73 3.02 23.74
CA GLY A 75 -9.97 3.93 24.61
C GLY A 75 -8.56 4.26 24.13
N TRP A 76 -8.17 3.87 22.91
CA TRP A 76 -6.88 4.26 22.33
C TRP A 76 -6.91 5.71 21.83
N ASP A 77 -5.79 6.42 22.00
CA ASP A 77 -5.60 7.73 21.40
C ASP A 77 -5.19 7.58 19.93
N VAL A 78 -6.10 7.98 19.02
CA VAL A 78 -5.95 7.78 17.58
C VAL A 78 -6.14 9.10 16.84
N ALA A 79 -5.10 9.55 16.15
CA ALA A 79 -5.14 10.70 15.27
C ALA A 79 -5.33 10.25 13.80
N THR A 80 -6.07 11.06 13.04
CA THR A 80 -6.31 10.81 11.60
C THR A 80 -6.18 12.10 10.81
N ARG A 81 -5.48 12.07 9.67
CA ARG A 81 -5.39 13.19 8.71
C ARG A 81 -5.85 12.68 7.35
N PHE A 82 -6.87 13.30 6.76
CA PHE A 82 -7.40 12.92 5.45
C PHE A 82 -7.32 14.10 4.50
N GLU A 83 -6.23 14.17 3.75
CA GLU A 83 -6.01 15.15 2.69
C GLU A 83 -6.09 14.48 1.32
N ALA A 84 -6.26 15.30 0.27
CA ALA A 84 -6.37 14.78 -1.09
C ALA A 84 -5.08 14.09 -1.52
N GLY A 85 -5.09 12.75 -1.53
CA GLY A 85 -3.95 11.94 -1.96
C GLY A 85 -2.92 11.70 -0.85
N ASP A 86 -3.25 12.07 0.38
CA ASP A 86 -2.45 11.78 1.56
C ASP A 86 -3.37 11.51 2.75
N MET A 87 -3.46 10.25 3.18
CA MET A 87 -4.32 9.80 4.26
C MET A 87 -3.50 9.11 5.32
N GLU A 88 -3.69 9.47 6.59
CA GLU A 88 -2.88 9.02 7.71
C GLU A 88 -3.77 8.62 8.89
N LEU A 89 -3.41 7.51 9.53
CA LEU A 89 -3.94 7.03 10.80
C LEU A 89 -2.75 6.73 11.70
N SER A 90 -2.73 7.30 12.90
CA SER A 90 -1.73 6.98 13.92
C SER A 90 -2.37 6.63 15.25
N VAL A 91 -1.74 5.72 15.98
CA VAL A 91 -2.19 5.26 17.31
C VAL A 91 -1.07 5.49 18.30
N ASN A 92 -1.36 6.29 19.32
CA ASN A 92 -0.37 6.66 20.32
C ASN A 92 -0.15 5.55 21.35
N HIS A 93 1.10 5.25 21.66
CA HIS A 93 1.51 4.23 22.65
C HIS A 93 2.31 4.81 23.82
N GLY A 94 2.15 6.12 24.09
CA GLY A 94 2.81 6.82 25.19
C GLY A 94 4.32 6.99 24.95
N GLU A 95 5.13 6.36 25.80
CA GLU A 95 6.61 6.41 25.70
C GLU A 95 7.16 5.44 24.62
N GLN A 96 6.32 4.54 24.12
CA GLN A 96 6.68 3.59 23.07
C GLN A 96 6.46 4.20 21.69
N GLN A 97 7.00 3.54 20.67
CA GLN A 97 6.82 3.98 19.29
C GLN A 97 5.34 3.92 18.88
N ASP A 98 4.84 5.04 18.35
CA ASP A 98 3.49 5.13 17.80
C ASP A 98 3.35 4.29 16.53
N PHE A 99 2.15 3.74 16.35
CA PHE A 99 1.79 3.10 15.09
C PHE A 99 1.44 4.17 14.05
N LEU A 100 1.94 4.03 12.83
CA LEU A 100 1.63 4.89 11.69
C LEU A 100 1.18 4.03 10.51
N TYR A 101 0.01 4.33 9.96
CA TYR A 101 -0.46 3.82 8.68
C TYR A 101 -0.85 4.98 7.77
N ARG A 102 -0.08 5.19 6.72
CA ARG A 102 -0.27 6.29 5.78
C ARG A 102 -0.43 5.75 4.35
N VAL A 103 -1.36 6.31 3.59
CA VAL A 103 -1.60 5.99 2.18
C VAL A 103 -1.36 7.24 1.34
N ILE A 104 -0.40 7.17 0.43
CA ILE A 104 0.04 8.29 -0.40
C ILE A 104 -0.22 8.00 -1.88
N LEU A 105 -0.73 8.99 -2.61
CA LEU A 105 -0.85 8.94 -4.05
C LEU A 105 0.53 9.17 -4.69
N SER A 106 1.04 8.15 -5.36
CA SER A 106 2.35 8.18 -6.04
C SER A 106 2.18 8.05 -7.55
N GLY A 107 2.90 8.87 -8.32
CA GLY A 107 2.82 8.89 -9.78
C GLY A 107 4.07 8.36 -10.46
N TYR A 108 3.91 7.43 -11.40
CA TYR A 108 4.99 6.72 -12.09
C TYR A 108 4.87 6.83 -13.60
N LEU A 109 5.98 6.63 -14.32
CA LEU A 109 5.96 6.50 -15.77
C LEU A 109 5.37 5.15 -16.16
N THR A 110 4.44 5.14 -17.12
CA THR A 110 3.87 3.90 -17.66
C THR A 110 4.98 3.02 -18.24
N PRO A 111 5.07 1.73 -17.85
CA PRO A 111 6.08 0.83 -18.38
C PRO A 111 6.00 0.73 -19.91
N SER A 112 7.15 0.60 -20.57
CA SER A 112 7.23 0.57 -22.03
C SER A 112 6.39 -0.54 -22.68
N PHE A 113 6.26 -1.70 -22.01
CA PHE A 113 5.42 -2.80 -22.48
C PHE A 113 3.91 -2.48 -22.45
N ALA A 114 3.48 -1.63 -21.52
CA ALA A 114 2.08 -1.22 -21.37
C ALA A 114 1.77 0.07 -22.16
N ALA A 115 2.80 0.85 -22.51
CA ALA A 115 2.69 2.12 -23.22
C ALA A 115 2.09 1.99 -24.64
N GLN A 116 2.17 0.82 -25.28
CA GLN A 116 1.53 0.60 -26.58
C GLN A 116 0.01 0.47 -26.47
N GLN A 117 -0.48 0.03 -25.32
CA GLN A 117 -1.91 -0.25 -25.07
C GLN A 117 -2.60 0.90 -24.33
N LEU A 118 -1.83 1.69 -23.57
CA LEU A 118 -2.34 2.80 -22.76
C LEU A 118 -1.99 4.14 -23.41
N ARG A 119 -2.97 5.03 -23.55
CA ARG A 119 -2.76 6.40 -24.05
C ARG A 119 -2.10 7.34 -23.04
N ASN A 120 -1.88 6.88 -21.79
CA ASN A 120 -1.37 7.70 -20.70
C ASN A 120 0.12 7.46 -20.46
N GLN A 121 0.89 8.54 -20.38
CA GLN A 121 2.33 8.51 -20.07
C GLN A 121 2.62 8.17 -18.61
N ARG A 122 1.65 8.36 -17.72
CA ARG A 122 1.76 8.11 -16.29
C ARG A 122 0.62 7.25 -15.78
N TYR A 123 0.93 6.46 -14.78
CA TYR A 123 -0.03 5.76 -13.95
C TYR A 123 0.21 6.12 -12.48
N TYR A 124 -0.79 5.92 -11.65
CA TYR A 124 -0.77 6.31 -10.25
C TYR A 124 -1.04 5.10 -9.35
N ARG A 125 -0.55 5.14 -8.12
CA ARG A 125 -0.68 4.10 -7.11
C ARG A 125 -1.12 4.73 -5.79
N ALA A 126 -1.83 3.98 -4.95
CA ALA A 126 -2.10 4.33 -3.57
C ALA A 126 -1.17 3.49 -2.67
N GLU A 127 -0.01 4.04 -2.34
CA GLU A 127 1.08 3.32 -1.68
C GLU A 127 1.01 3.43 -0.16
N VAL A 128 1.27 2.32 0.52
CA VAL A 128 1.29 2.26 1.98
C VAL A 128 2.68 2.62 2.51
N HIS A 129 2.69 3.54 3.47
CA HIS A 129 3.84 3.97 4.24
C HIS A 129 3.56 3.71 5.73
N LEU A 130 4.47 3.00 6.38
CA LEU A 130 4.47 2.81 7.83
C LEU A 130 5.55 3.70 8.44
N PHE A 131 5.77 3.57 9.76
CA PHE A 131 6.83 4.31 10.43
C PHE A 131 8.22 4.04 9.80
N GLU A 132 8.49 2.80 9.41
CA GLU A 132 9.77 2.39 8.81
C GLU A 132 9.93 2.86 7.35
N GLY A 133 8.88 3.42 6.76
CA GLY A 133 8.85 3.92 5.39
C GLY A 133 7.90 3.16 4.47
N SER A 134 8.14 3.31 3.16
CA SER A 134 7.34 2.67 2.11
C SER A 134 7.34 1.16 2.26
N GLN A 135 6.15 0.56 2.10
CA GLN A 135 5.98 -0.89 2.02
C GLN A 135 5.96 -1.40 0.58
N ASP A 136 6.09 -0.49 -0.39
CA ASP A 136 6.19 -0.72 -1.82
C ASP A 136 4.99 -1.42 -2.49
N TYR A 137 3.89 -1.68 -1.78
CA TYR A 137 2.65 -2.23 -2.35
C TYR A 137 1.55 -1.17 -2.55
N ASP A 138 0.66 -1.47 -3.50
CA ASP A 138 -0.46 -0.61 -3.91
C ASP A 138 -1.78 -1.18 -3.38
N LEU A 139 -2.65 -0.31 -2.89
CA LEU A 139 -4.01 -0.66 -2.46
C LEU A 139 -5.05 -0.60 -3.57
N VAL A 140 -4.75 0.00 -4.73
CA VAL A 140 -5.76 0.21 -5.77
C VAL A 140 -6.39 -1.12 -6.20
N GLY A 141 -7.73 -1.16 -6.15
CA GLY A 141 -8.53 -2.34 -6.47
C GLY A 141 -8.78 -3.27 -5.29
N TYR A 142 -8.41 -2.87 -4.07
CA TYR A 142 -8.80 -3.57 -2.84
C TYR A 142 -10.21 -3.15 -2.45
N SER A 143 -10.98 -4.09 -1.91
CA SER A 143 -12.23 -3.78 -1.22
C SER A 143 -11.94 -3.09 0.12
N ARG A 144 -12.93 -2.34 0.62
CA ARG A 144 -12.89 -1.75 1.97
C ARG A 144 -12.50 -2.78 3.05
N LYS A 145 -13.06 -4.00 2.97
CA LYS A 145 -12.75 -5.11 3.89
C LYS A 145 -11.27 -5.52 3.83
N GLN A 146 -10.71 -5.62 2.63
CA GLN A 146 -9.29 -5.95 2.46
C GLN A 146 -8.38 -4.87 3.03
N ILE A 147 -8.73 -3.58 2.87
CA ILE A 147 -7.97 -2.47 3.45
C ILE A 147 -8.04 -2.50 4.98
N ILE A 148 -9.23 -2.74 5.56
CA ILE A 148 -9.38 -2.89 7.02
C ILE A 148 -8.49 -4.02 7.54
N ASN A 149 -8.53 -5.19 6.90
CA ASN A 149 -7.69 -6.33 7.29
C ASN A 149 -6.20 -6.02 7.16
N ASP A 150 -5.80 -5.27 6.14
CA ASP A 150 -4.41 -4.82 5.94
C ASP A 150 -3.94 -3.92 7.07
N ILE A 151 -4.74 -2.89 7.44
CA ILE A 151 -4.44 -2.00 8.58
C ILE A 151 -4.31 -2.81 9.88
N ILE A 152 -5.26 -3.72 10.15
CA ILE A 152 -5.24 -4.57 11.35
C ILE A 152 -3.98 -5.45 11.37
N SER A 153 -3.63 -6.09 10.26
CA SER A 153 -2.42 -6.92 10.16
C SER A 153 -1.13 -6.12 10.38
N GLN A 154 -1.07 -4.86 9.92
CA GLN A 154 0.07 -3.99 10.21
C GLN A 154 0.11 -3.59 11.68
N TYR A 155 -1.05 -3.30 12.28
CA TYR A 155 -1.15 -2.96 13.69
C TYR A 155 -0.76 -4.13 14.60
N GLU A 156 -1.19 -5.36 14.28
CA GLU A 156 -0.78 -6.57 15.00
C GLU A 156 0.74 -6.77 14.96
N ARG A 157 1.36 -6.56 13.78
CA ARG A 157 2.83 -6.59 13.66
C ARG A 157 3.52 -5.55 14.52
N HIS A 158 2.97 -4.33 14.57
CA HIS A 158 3.47 -3.26 15.44
C HIS A 158 3.40 -3.66 16.93
N LEU A 159 2.28 -4.23 17.36
CA LEU A 159 2.13 -4.71 18.74
C LEU A 159 3.13 -5.84 19.08
N GLN A 160 3.40 -6.75 18.14
CA GLN A 160 4.43 -7.78 18.32
C GLN A 160 5.83 -7.17 18.42
N PHE A 161 6.14 -6.14 17.62
CA PHE A 161 7.38 -5.40 17.75
C PHE A 161 7.51 -4.75 19.14
N LEU A 162 6.50 -4.03 19.60
CA LEU A 162 6.48 -3.43 20.94
C LEU A 162 6.62 -4.46 22.07
N HIS A 163 6.12 -5.68 21.87
CA HIS A 163 6.28 -6.78 22.83
C HIS A 163 7.73 -7.30 22.89
N LEU A 164 8.39 -7.43 21.74
CA LEU A 164 9.77 -7.93 21.62
C LEU A 164 10.84 -6.89 21.95
N SER A 165 10.51 -5.60 21.85
CA SER A 165 11.42 -4.48 22.14
C SER A 165 11.40 -4.02 23.60
N ARG A 166 10.90 -4.86 24.52
CA ARG A 166 10.96 -4.63 25.97
C ARG A 166 12.30 -5.05 26.57
#